data_AF-A0A945U8H5-F1
#
_entry.id   AF-A0A945U8H5-F1
#
_cell.length_a   1.000
_cell.length_b   1.000
_cell.length_c   1.000
_cell.angle_alpha   90.00
_cell.angle_beta   90.00
_cell.angle_gamma   90.00
#
_symmetry.space_group_name_H-M   'P 1'
#
loop_
_entity.id
_entity.type
_entity.pdbx_description
1 polymer ?
#
loop_
_entity_poly.entity_id
_entity_poly.type
_entity_poly.pdbx_seq_one_letter_code
_entity_poly.pdbx_strand_id
1 'polypeptide(L)'
;MNMENNPTHFNHEEWLNSFFRFAETARQFFQEALKGLKALSQKGFIGAWREIRAAATRLTPQDFLISGLITFTGFVGGLIFTLGLGLFSYQAILWLQDGVWTEFPLFAVFNFLFANTALHQWLIQPESWMGLQKLVTWVLQSTPLSLALIVPGFSIALTMAGTFALALLLRFNQLKNRND
;
A
#
# COMPACT_ATOMS: atom_id res chain seq x y z
N MET A 1 -9.67 -21.98 53.35
CA MET A 1 -9.02 -21.13 52.33
C MET A 1 -10.09 -20.16 51.82
N ASN A 2 -10.15 -18.96 52.40
CA ASN A 2 -11.06 -17.90 51.96
C ASN A 2 -10.35 -17.10 50.86
N MET A 3 -10.87 -17.14 49.63
CA MET A 3 -10.58 -16.09 48.65
C MET A 3 -11.64 -15.01 48.84
N GLU A 4 -11.24 -13.93 49.51
CA GLU A 4 -12.02 -12.70 49.60
C GLU A 4 -12.08 -12.08 48.20
N ASN A 5 -13.27 -12.14 47.59
CA ASN A 5 -13.60 -11.39 46.40
C ASN A 5 -13.62 -9.90 46.77
N ASN A 6 -12.52 -9.19 46.52
CA ASN A 6 -12.48 -7.74 46.62
C ASN A 6 -13.11 -7.15 45.35
N PRO A 7 -14.32 -6.57 45.38
CA PRO A 7 -14.88 -5.92 44.21
C PRO A 7 -14.06 -4.66 43.94
N THR A 8 -13.23 -4.69 42.90
CA THR A 8 -12.54 -3.50 42.40
C THR A 8 -13.58 -2.51 41.90
N HIS A 9 -14.03 -1.60 42.77
CA HIS A 9 -14.92 -0.51 42.41
C HIS A 9 -14.17 0.42 41.44
N PHE A 10 -14.52 0.37 40.16
CA PHE A 10 -13.90 1.18 39.13
C PHE A 10 -14.20 2.66 39.43
N ASN A 11 -13.16 3.42 39.78
CA ASN A 11 -13.30 4.81 40.17
C ASN A 11 -13.48 5.69 38.93
N HIS A 12 -14.74 5.89 38.53
CA HIS A 12 -15.11 6.69 37.36
C HIS A 12 -14.57 8.12 37.40
N GLU A 13 -14.45 8.73 38.58
CA GLU A 13 -13.94 10.10 38.73
C GLU A 13 -12.43 10.20 38.44
N GLU A 14 -11.67 9.20 38.87
CA GLU A 14 -10.23 9.11 38.61
C GLU A 14 -9.94 8.78 37.14
N TRP A 15 -10.76 7.91 36.53
CA TRP A 15 -10.70 7.64 35.10
C TRP A 15 -11.04 8.89 34.26
N LEU A 16 -12.10 9.63 34.62
CA LEU A 16 -12.48 10.87 33.93
C LEU A 16 -11.39 11.94 34.09
N ASN A 17 -10.84 12.14 35.28
CA ASN A 17 -9.75 13.10 35.49
C ASN A 17 -8.48 12.73 34.73
N SER A 18 -8.13 11.44 34.68
CA SER A 18 -7.01 10.96 33.87
C SER A 18 -7.26 11.20 32.37
N PHE A 19 -8.49 10.95 31.91
CA PHE A 19 -8.90 11.19 30.53
C PHE A 19 -8.84 12.68 30.15
N PHE A 20 -9.33 13.58 31.00
CA PHE A 20 -9.26 15.03 30.77
C PHE A 20 -7.82 15.54 30.75
N ARG A 21 -6.97 15.10 31.69
CA ARG A 21 -5.54 15.43 31.69
C ARG A 21 -4.84 14.92 30.43
N PHE A 22 -5.17 13.71 29.99
CA PHE A 22 -4.64 13.15 28.75
C PHE A 22 -5.10 13.96 27.53
N ALA A 23 -6.38 14.32 27.46
CA ALA A 23 -6.93 15.13 26.37
C ALA A 23 -6.28 16.51 26.28
N GLU A 24 -6.02 17.15 27.42
CA GLU A 24 -5.37 18.46 27.48
C GLU A 24 -3.88 18.38 27.11
N THR A 25 -3.18 17.36 27.59
CA THR A 25 -1.78 17.07 27.21
C THR A 25 -1.67 16.76 25.72
N ALA A 26 -2.58 15.93 25.19
CA ALA A 26 -2.65 15.61 23.78
C ALA A 26 -2.91 16.85 22.94
N ARG A 27 -3.79 17.76 23.39
CA ARG A 27 -4.06 19.03 22.71
C ARG A 27 -2.83 19.93 22.65
N GLN A 28 -2.09 20.06 23.75
CA GLN A 28 -0.85 20.85 23.80
C GLN A 28 0.22 20.23 22.89
N PHE A 29 0.42 18.92 22.96
CA PHE A 29 1.34 18.20 22.08
C PHE A 29 0.96 18.38 20.61
N PHE A 30 -0.33 18.28 20.27
CA PHE A 30 -0.80 18.46 18.89
C PHE A 30 -0.56 19.88 18.38
N GLN A 31 -0.75 20.90 19.23
CA GLN A 31 -0.47 22.29 18.89
C GLN A 31 1.03 22.54 18.68
N GLU A 32 1.89 21.97 19.53
CA GLU A 32 3.34 22.06 19.38
C GLU A 32 3.84 21.28 18.17
N ALA A 33 3.33 20.07 17.94
CA ALA A 33 3.61 19.26 16.76
C ALA A 33 3.18 19.98 15.48
N LEU A 34 1.99 20.60 15.45
CA LEU A 34 1.55 21.41 14.31
C LEU A 34 2.42 22.64 14.11
N LYS A 35 2.85 23.33 15.18
CA LYS A 35 3.78 24.47 15.07
C LYS A 35 5.15 24.03 14.54
N GLY A 36 5.68 22.92 15.04
CA GLY A 36 6.94 22.32 14.59
C GLY A 36 6.87 21.89 13.13
N LEU A 37 5.81 21.17 12.75
CA LEU A 37 5.54 20.75 11.37
C LEU A 37 5.37 21.96 10.44
N LYS A 38 4.66 23.01 10.88
CA LYS A 38 4.51 24.25 10.11
C LYS A 38 5.84 24.98 9.93
N ALA A 39 6.68 25.03 10.95
CA ALA A 39 8.00 25.64 10.87
C ALA A 39 8.96 24.86 9.95
N LEU A 40 8.98 23.52 10.08
CA LEU A 40 9.74 22.62 9.21
C LEU A 40 9.24 22.70 7.76
N SER A 41 7.92 22.74 7.58
CA SER A 41 7.28 22.89 6.28
C SER A 41 7.61 24.25 5.66
N GLN A 42 7.43 25.37 6.35
CA GLN A 42 7.71 26.69 5.77
C GLN A 42 9.17 26.86 5.35
N LYS A 43 10.14 26.42 6.16
CA LYS A 43 11.57 26.57 5.83
C LYS A 43 12.04 25.50 4.84
N GLY A 44 11.71 24.24 5.08
CA GLY A 44 12.15 23.11 4.28
C GLY A 44 11.43 23.03 2.93
N PHE A 45 10.11 23.19 2.92
CA PHE A 45 9.31 23.06 1.71
C PHE A 45 9.54 24.20 0.74
N ILE A 46 9.61 25.46 1.18
CA ILE A 46 9.82 26.60 0.25
C ILE A 46 11.22 26.56 -0.36
N GLY A 47 12.25 26.24 0.45
CA GLY A 47 13.62 26.06 -0.04
C GLY A 47 13.72 24.90 -1.03
N ALA A 48 13.26 23.71 -0.62
CA ALA A 48 13.24 22.53 -1.49
C ALA A 48 12.40 22.76 -2.75
N TRP A 49 11.26 23.45 -2.66
CA TRP A 49 10.39 23.75 -3.80
C TRP A 49 11.07 24.66 -4.81
N ARG A 50 11.80 25.68 -4.35
CA ARG A 50 12.55 26.59 -5.23
C ARG A 50 13.68 25.86 -5.95
N GLU A 51 14.37 24.99 -5.23
CA GLU A 51 15.44 24.14 -5.78
C GLU A 51 14.91 23.08 -6.76
N ILE A 52 13.81 22.41 -6.42
CA ILE A 52 13.10 21.47 -7.30
C ILE A 52 12.64 22.18 -8.57
N ARG A 53 12.08 23.39 -8.45
CA ARG A 53 11.64 24.18 -9.62
C ARG A 53 12.81 24.57 -10.52
N ALA A 54 13.94 24.97 -9.93
CA ALA A 54 15.16 25.30 -10.68
C ALA A 54 15.77 24.07 -11.37
N ALA A 55 15.77 22.91 -10.69
CA ALA A 55 16.18 21.64 -11.27
C ALA A 55 15.22 21.19 -12.38
N ALA A 56 13.91 21.38 -12.18
CA ALA A 56 12.87 21.04 -13.15
C ALA A 56 13.03 21.82 -14.46
N THR A 57 13.41 23.10 -14.39
CA THR A 57 13.71 23.91 -15.59
C THR A 57 14.94 23.43 -16.38
N ARG A 58 15.76 22.55 -15.80
CA ARG A 58 16.97 21.98 -16.43
C ARG A 58 16.78 20.50 -16.83
N LEU A 59 15.55 19.97 -16.73
CA LEU A 59 15.24 18.60 -17.12
C LEU A 59 15.36 18.43 -18.63
N THR A 60 15.96 17.32 -19.03
CA THR A 60 16.06 16.92 -20.43
C THR A 60 14.80 16.16 -20.86
N PRO A 61 14.47 16.13 -22.16
CA PRO A 61 13.35 15.35 -22.68
C PRO A 61 13.43 13.86 -22.30
N GLN A 62 14.64 13.31 -22.18
CA GLN A 62 14.87 11.93 -21.73
C GLN A 62 14.43 11.72 -20.27
N ASP A 63 14.70 12.69 -19.39
CA ASP A 63 14.24 12.62 -17.99
C ASP A 63 12.71 12.58 -17.92
N PHE A 64 12.03 13.30 -18.81
CA PHE A 64 10.57 13.33 -18.87
C PHE A 64 9.99 11.99 -19.33
N LEU A 65 10.59 11.34 -20.32
CA LEU A 65 10.16 10.02 -20.78
C LEU A 65 10.37 8.95 -19.69
N ILE A 66 11.54 8.92 -19.05
CA ILE A 66 11.86 7.94 -18.01
C ILE A 66 10.96 8.14 -16.79
N SER A 67 10.84 9.37 -16.31
CA SER A 67 9.95 9.69 -15.18
C SER A 67 8.49 9.40 -15.52
N GLY A 68 8.04 9.74 -16.72
CA GLY A 68 6.69 9.43 -17.21
C GLY A 68 6.40 7.93 -17.22
N LEU A 69 7.33 7.10 -17.69
CA LEU A 69 7.20 5.64 -17.67
C LEU A 69 7.13 5.10 -16.23
N ILE A 70 8.02 5.55 -15.34
CA ILE A 70 8.03 5.12 -13.92
C ILE A 70 6.71 5.50 -13.25
N THR A 71 6.25 6.74 -13.43
CA THR A 71 4.98 7.22 -12.87
C THR A 71 3.80 6.44 -13.44
N PHE A 72 3.79 6.17 -14.74
CA PHE A 72 2.72 5.39 -15.38
C PHE A 72 2.66 3.96 -14.84
N THR A 73 3.79 3.27 -14.75
CA THR A 73 3.85 1.92 -14.17
C THR A 73 3.43 1.92 -12.70
N GLY A 74 3.87 2.91 -11.92
CA GLY A 74 3.43 3.09 -10.54
C GLY A 74 1.93 3.32 -10.42
N PHE A 75 1.34 4.12 -11.32
CA PHE A 75 -0.10 4.37 -11.39
C PHE A 75 -0.88 3.09 -11.70
N VAL A 76 -0.44 2.30 -12.69
CA VAL A 76 -1.05 1.00 -13.00
C VAL A 76 -0.98 0.07 -11.79
N GLY A 77 0.16 -0.01 -11.10
CA GLY A 77 0.30 -0.76 -9.86
C GLY A 77 -0.68 -0.29 -8.76
N GLY A 78 -0.83 1.02 -8.60
CA GLY A 78 -1.78 1.63 -7.67
C GLY A 78 -3.25 1.34 -8.00
N LEU A 79 -3.61 1.30 -9.29
CA LEU A 79 -4.95 0.88 -9.73
C LEU A 79 -5.21 -0.59 -9.37
N ILE A 80 -4.27 -1.49 -9.67
CA ILE A 80 -4.37 -2.91 -9.33
C ILE A 80 -4.53 -3.09 -7.82
N PHE A 81 -3.72 -2.39 -7.03
CA PHE A 81 -3.82 -2.40 -5.56
C PHE A 81 -5.19 -1.93 -5.07
N THR A 82 -5.70 -0.83 -5.62
CA THR A 82 -7.01 -0.26 -5.22
C THR A 82 -8.15 -1.20 -5.58
N LEU A 83 -8.10 -1.87 -6.75
CA LEU A 83 -9.04 -2.92 -7.12
C LEU A 83 -8.99 -4.09 -6.13
N GLY A 84 -7.80 -4.53 -5.73
CA GLY A 84 -7.61 -5.56 -4.72
C GLY A 84 -8.22 -5.19 -3.36
N LEU A 85 -8.01 -3.94 -2.90
CA LEU A 85 -8.65 -3.41 -1.68
C LEU A 85 -10.17 -3.31 -1.79
N GLY A 86 -10.68 -2.93 -2.96
CA GLY A 86 -12.11 -2.87 -3.22
C GLY A 86 -12.76 -4.26 -3.12
N LEU A 87 -12.14 -5.27 -3.75
CA LEU A 87 -12.60 -6.66 -3.65
C LEU A 87 -12.49 -7.20 -2.22
N PHE A 88 -11.39 -6.93 -1.51
CA PHE A 88 -11.23 -7.34 -0.12
C PHE A 88 -12.30 -6.71 0.78
N SER A 89 -12.55 -5.42 0.62
CA SER A 89 -13.60 -4.70 1.36
C SER A 89 -14.98 -5.29 1.08
N TYR A 90 -15.27 -5.62 -0.17
CA TYR A 90 -16.52 -6.28 -0.54
C TYR A 90 -16.66 -7.66 0.11
N GLN A 91 -15.60 -8.48 0.09
CA GLN A 91 -15.58 -9.78 0.78
C GLN A 91 -15.78 -9.64 2.30
N ALA A 92 -15.19 -8.62 2.92
CA ALA A 92 -15.36 -8.34 4.33
C ALA A 92 -16.81 -7.94 4.67
N ILE A 93 -17.48 -7.19 3.80
CA ILE A 93 -18.91 -6.85 3.96
C ILE A 93 -19.78 -8.11 3.86
N LEU A 94 -19.55 -8.97 2.85
CA LEU A 94 -20.27 -10.23 2.72
C LEU A 94 -20.06 -11.12 3.95
N TRP A 95 -18.82 -11.21 4.44
CA TRP A 95 -18.50 -11.95 5.65
C TRP A 95 -19.25 -11.41 6.88
N LEU A 96 -19.38 -10.09 7.02
CA LEU A 96 -20.16 -9.47 8.10
C LEU A 96 -21.66 -9.77 8.01
N GLN A 97 -22.19 -9.97 6.80
CA GLN A 97 -23.60 -10.28 6.57
C GLN A 97 -23.91 -11.76 6.79
N ASP A 98 -23.08 -12.64 6.22
CA ASP A 98 -23.36 -14.07 6.15
C ASP A 98 -22.67 -14.88 7.26
N GLY A 99 -21.71 -14.28 7.98
CA GLY A 99 -20.92 -14.93 9.03
C GLY A 99 -19.91 -15.97 8.50
N VAL A 100 -19.86 -16.18 7.19
CA VAL A 100 -18.98 -17.14 6.50
C VAL A 100 -18.09 -16.39 5.51
N TRP A 101 -16.80 -16.72 5.50
CA TRP A 101 -15.86 -16.05 4.61
C TRP A 101 -16.04 -16.53 3.18
N THR A 102 -16.41 -15.64 2.26
CA THR A 102 -16.62 -15.97 0.84
C THR A 102 -15.29 -15.96 0.09
N GLU A 103 -14.75 -17.15 -0.18
CA GLU A 103 -13.53 -17.30 -0.96
C GLU A 103 -13.77 -16.95 -2.43
N PHE A 104 -12.92 -16.09 -2.99
CA PHE A 104 -12.89 -15.79 -4.42
C PHE A 104 -11.51 -16.17 -4.97
N PRO A 105 -11.33 -17.39 -5.50
CA PRO A 105 -10.02 -17.90 -5.89
C PRO A 105 -9.52 -17.26 -7.18
N LEU A 106 -8.20 -17.10 -7.28
CA LEU A 106 -7.52 -16.60 -8.48
C LEU A 106 -7.85 -17.46 -9.73
N PHE A 107 -8.15 -18.74 -9.52
CA PHE A 107 -8.60 -19.68 -10.54
C PHE A 107 -9.75 -19.14 -11.42
N ALA A 108 -10.69 -18.39 -10.85
CA ALA A 108 -11.82 -17.83 -11.61
C ALA A 108 -11.35 -16.84 -12.70
N VAL A 109 -10.42 -15.95 -12.35
CA VAL A 109 -9.84 -14.97 -13.29
C VAL A 109 -8.94 -15.66 -14.30
N PHE A 110 -8.17 -16.65 -13.86
CA PHE A 110 -7.32 -17.43 -14.75
C PHE A 110 -8.14 -18.14 -15.85
N ASN A 111 -9.23 -18.83 -15.48
CA ASN A 111 -10.10 -19.49 -16.44
C ASN A 111 -10.72 -18.50 -17.43
N PHE A 112 -11.07 -17.30 -16.96
CA PHE A 112 -11.60 -16.25 -17.84
C PHE A 112 -10.55 -15.73 -18.82
N LEU A 113 -9.34 -15.39 -18.35
CA LEU A 113 -8.28 -14.80 -19.17
C LEU A 113 -7.66 -15.79 -20.15
N PHE A 114 -7.52 -17.05 -19.75
CA PHE A 114 -6.83 -18.08 -20.53
C PHE A 114 -7.81 -19.08 -21.17
N ALA A 115 -9.11 -18.76 -21.21
CA ALA A 115 -10.11 -19.59 -21.84
C ALA A 115 -9.68 -20.04 -23.25
N ASN A 116 -9.79 -21.33 -23.54
CA ASN A 116 -9.44 -21.95 -24.83
C ASN A 116 -7.96 -21.82 -25.25
N THR A 117 -7.06 -21.43 -24.36
CA THR A 117 -5.61 -21.46 -24.65
C THR A 117 -5.02 -22.84 -24.36
N ALA A 118 -3.85 -23.15 -24.96
CA ALA A 118 -3.12 -24.38 -24.70
C ALA A 118 -2.78 -24.56 -23.21
N LEU A 119 -2.51 -23.45 -22.50
CA LEU A 119 -2.19 -23.46 -21.08
C LEU A 119 -3.42 -23.87 -20.25
N HIS A 120 -4.61 -23.37 -20.59
CA HIS A 120 -5.86 -23.79 -19.95
C HIS A 120 -6.22 -25.25 -20.26
N GLN A 121 -6.04 -25.70 -21.51
CA GLN A 121 -6.24 -27.10 -21.88
C GLN A 121 -5.30 -28.03 -21.13
N TRP A 122 -4.02 -27.68 -21.03
CA TRP A 122 -3.05 -28.43 -20.22
C TRP A 122 -3.42 -28.47 -18.73
N LEU A 123 -4.02 -27.39 -18.19
CA LEU A 123 -4.44 -27.37 -16.79
C LEU A 123 -5.61 -28.32 -16.51
N ILE A 124 -6.54 -28.48 -17.47
CA ILE A 124 -7.70 -29.37 -17.37
C ILE A 124 -7.32 -30.82 -17.68
N GLN A 125 -6.55 -31.02 -18.75
CA GLN A 125 -6.11 -32.32 -19.22
C GLN A 125 -4.59 -32.30 -19.46
N PRO A 126 -3.79 -32.48 -18.40
CA PRO A 126 -2.33 -32.44 -18.51
C PRO A 126 -1.78 -33.64 -19.31
N GLU A 127 -1.21 -33.34 -20.48
CA GLU A 127 -0.49 -34.33 -21.31
C GLU A 127 0.94 -34.60 -20.80
N SER A 128 1.50 -33.71 -19.96
CA SER A 128 2.84 -33.82 -19.37
C SER A 128 2.96 -33.01 -18.08
N TRP A 129 4.03 -33.23 -17.30
CA TRP A 129 4.34 -32.45 -16.10
C TRP A 129 3.22 -32.40 -15.04
N MET A 130 2.59 -33.54 -14.75
CA MET A 130 1.49 -33.68 -13.77
C MET A 130 1.78 -33.02 -12.41
N GLY A 131 3.01 -33.13 -11.90
CA GLY A 131 3.40 -32.50 -10.64
C GLY A 131 3.33 -30.98 -10.69
N LEU A 132 3.78 -30.39 -11.80
CA LEU A 132 3.70 -28.94 -12.02
C LEU A 132 2.24 -28.50 -12.17
N GLN A 133 1.42 -29.26 -12.89
CA GLN A 133 -0.01 -28.97 -13.01
C GLN A 133 -0.67 -28.90 -11.62
N LYS A 134 -0.43 -29.89 -10.76
CA LYS A 134 -0.97 -29.89 -9.39
C LYS A 134 -0.51 -28.69 -8.57
N LEU A 135 0.76 -28.31 -8.68
CA LEU A 135 1.29 -27.12 -7.99
C LEU A 135 0.61 -25.83 -8.50
N VAL A 136 0.48 -25.67 -9.82
CA VAL A 136 -0.17 -24.50 -10.41
C VAL A 136 -1.65 -24.43 -10.01
N THR A 137 -2.39 -25.55 -10.11
CA THR A 137 -3.79 -25.63 -9.68
C THR A 137 -3.93 -25.31 -8.19
N TRP A 138 -3.05 -25.86 -7.34
CA TRP A 138 -3.05 -25.57 -5.92
C TRP A 138 -2.85 -24.07 -5.65
N VAL A 139 -1.86 -23.44 -6.29
CA VAL A 139 -1.64 -21.98 -6.17
C VAL A 139 -2.87 -21.18 -6.60
N LEU A 140 -3.47 -21.52 -7.74
CA LEU A 140 -4.63 -20.80 -8.27
C LEU A 140 -5.88 -20.96 -7.40
N GLN A 141 -6.05 -22.12 -6.75
CA GLN A 141 -7.19 -22.39 -5.86
C GLN A 141 -6.97 -21.82 -4.46
N SER A 142 -5.77 -21.93 -3.92
CA SER A 142 -5.46 -21.49 -2.54
C SER A 142 -5.23 -19.99 -2.43
N THR A 143 -4.93 -19.28 -3.52
CA THR A 143 -4.67 -17.83 -3.48
C THR A 143 -5.96 -17.05 -3.68
N PRO A 144 -6.42 -16.24 -2.69
CA PRO A 144 -7.54 -15.34 -2.87
C PRO A 144 -7.19 -14.25 -3.89
N LEU A 145 -8.12 -13.94 -4.80
CA LEU A 145 -7.90 -12.94 -5.83
C LEU A 145 -7.57 -11.56 -5.24
N SER A 146 -8.23 -11.16 -4.15
CA SER A 146 -7.96 -9.89 -3.47
C SER A 146 -6.49 -9.77 -3.06
N LEU A 147 -5.92 -10.81 -2.44
CA LEU A 147 -4.50 -10.89 -2.10
C LEU A 147 -3.59 -10.89 -3.35
N ALA A 148 -3.98 -11.63 -4.39
CA ALA A 148 -3.26 -11.69 -5.67
C ALA A 148 -3.20 -10.33 -6.40
N LEU A 149 -4.10 -9.39 -6.08
CA LEU A 149 -4.07 -8.01 -6.59
C LEU A 149 -3.36 -7.06 -5.63
N ILE A 150 -3.65 -7.16 -4.33
CA ILE A 150 -3.07 -6.27 -3.31
C ILE A 150 -1.56 -6.40 -3.28
N VAL A 151 -1.02 -7.62 -3.15
CA VAL A 151 0.42 -7.80 -2.92
C VAL A 151 1.26 -7.35 -4.12
N PRO A 152 0.98 -7.78 -5.37
CA PRO A 152 1.72 -7.29 -6.53
C PRO A 152 1.46 -5.82 -6.82
N GLY A 153 0.21 -5.34 -6.71
CA GLY A 153 -0.14 -3.94 -6.95
C GLY A 153 0.59 -2.99 -6.00
N PHE A 154 0.58 -3.31 -4.70
CA PHE A 154 1.31 -2.56 -3.67
C PHE A 154 2.82 -2.59 -3.93
N SER A 155 3.36 -3.76 -4.23
CA SER A 155 4.80 -3.92 -4.48
C SER A 155 5.25 -3.07 -5.67
N ILE A 156 4.52 -3.13 -6.80
CA ILE A 156 4.81 -2.31 -7.99
C ILE A 156 4.73 -0.82 -7.64
N ALA A 157 3.65 -0.39 -6.98
CA ALA A 157 3.46 1.01 -6.64
C ALA A 157 4.59 1.52 -5.71
N LEU A 158 4.93 0.75 -4.68
CA LEU A 158 5.98 1.09 -3.72
C LEU A 158 7.37 1.13 -4.38
N THR A 159 7.71 0.11 -5.17
CA THR A 159 8.97 0.07 -5.90
C THR A 159 9.09 1.24 -6.86
N MET A 160 8.06 1.54 -7.65
CA MET A 160 8.08 2.67 -8.59
C MET A 160 8.16 4.01 -7.89
N ALA A 161 7.46 4.20 -6.77
CA ALA A 161 7.58 5.41 -5.95
C ALA A 161 9.00 5.57 -5.39
N GLY A 162 9.61 4.49 -4.91
CA GLY A 162 11.00 4.48 -4.44
C GLY A 162 12.00 4.78 -5.57
N THR A 163 11.85 4.14 -6.72
CA THR A 163 12.67 4.39 -7.91
C THR A 163 12.54 5.83 -8.39
N PHE A 164 11.33 6.39 -8.39
CA PHE A 164 11.08 7.78 -8.74
C PHE A 164 11.78 8.75 -7.79
N ALA A 165 11.66 8.53 -6.48
CA ALA A 165 12.34 9.35 -5.48
C ALA A 165 13.87 9.28 -5.62
N LEU A 166 14.42 8.08 -5.83
CA LEU A 166 15.85 7.88 -6.08
C LEU A 166 16.30 8.58 -7.38
N ALA A 167 15.54 8.46 -8.47
CA ALA A 167 15.85 9.12 -9.73
C ALA A 167 15.88 10.65 -9.58
N LEU A 168 14.93 11.23 -8.85
CA LEU A 168 14.92 12.66 -8.55
C LEU A 168 16.13 13.09 -7.71
N LEU A 169 16.48 12.35 -6.66
CA LEU A 169 17.64 12.65 -5.82
C LEU A 169 18.96 12.59 -6.59
N LEU A 170 19.14 11.54 -7.42
CA LEU A 170 20.31 11.42 -8.27
C LEU A 170 20.40 12.57 -9.27
N ARG A 171 19.28 12.91 -9.92
CA ARG A 171 19.25 14.01 -10.89
C ARG A 171 19.52 15.36 -10.23
N PHE A 172 18.98 15.58 -9.04
CA PHE A 172 19.25 16.78 -8.24
C PHE A 172 20.74 16.90 -7.90
N ASN A 173 21.37 15.82 -7.43
CA ASN A 173 22.79 15.81 -7.10
C ASN A 173 23.68 16.04 -8.33
N GLN A 174 23.33 15.44 -9.48
CA GLN A 174 24.02 15.68 -10.75
C GLN A 174 23.95 17.16 -11.18
N LEU A 175 22.77 17.78 -11.07
CA LEU A 175 22.57 19.18 -11.45
C LEU A 175 23.30 20.15 -10.49
N LYS A 176 23.43 19.77 -9.22
CA LYS A 176 24.20 20.53 -8.23
C LYS A 176 25.70 20.48 -8.52
N ASN A 177 26.26 19.29 -8.76
CA ASN A 177 27.70 19.10 -9.03
C ASN A 177 28.17 19.63 -10.39
N ARG A 178 27.26 20.03 -11.28
CA ARG A 178 27.59 20.61 -12.60
C ARG A 178 27.68 22.14 -12.59
N ASN A 179 27.39 22.77 -11.45
CA ASN A 179 27.48 24.22 -11.24
C ASN A 179 28.79 24.65 -10.52
N ASP A 180 29.72 23.71 -10.28
CA ASP A 180 31.13 23.98 -9.92
C ASP A 180 32.01 23.81 -11.17
#